data_AF-A0A535YVT9-F1
#
_entry.id   AF-A0A535YVT9-F1
#
_cell.length_a   1.000
_cell.length_b   1.000
_cell.length_c   1.000
_cell.angle_alpha   90.00
_cell.angle_beta   90.00
_cell.angle_gamma   90.00
#
_symmetry.space_group_name_H-M   'P 1'
#
loop_
_entity.id
_entity.type
_entity.pdbx_description
1 polymer ?
#
loop_
_entity_poly.entity_id
_entity_poly.type
_entity_poly.pdbx_seq_one_letter_code
_entity_poly.pdbx_strand_id
1 'polypeptide(L)'
;IEAVGLCDRSGLYGAVEFIEAATAAGVHPLVGTELELSGGSRLRLLARDRNGYRQLCRAVSAAQLAGVKGQPRVRIPALEDGREG
;
A
#
# COMPACT_ATOMS: atom_id res chain seq x y z
N ILE A 1 20.02 11.09 -0.92
CA ILE A 1 18.60 10.63 -1.00
C ILE A 1 17.89 11.23 0.19
N GLU A 2 16.81 11.99 -0.03
CA GLU A 2 16.10 12.70 1.05
C GLU A 2 14.94 11.88 1.64
N ALA A 3 14.33 11.00 0.82
CA ALA A 3 13.24 10.13 1.22
C ALA A 3 13.29 8.78 0.50
N VAL A 4 12.72 7.74 1.11
CA VAL A 4 12.53 6.41 0.52
C VAL A 4 11.12 5.92 0.84
N GLY A 5 10.49 5.21 -0.09
CA GLY A 5 9.19 4.58 0.11
C GLY A 5 9.27 3.06 0.13
N LEU A 6 8.60 2.43 1.10
CA LEU A 6 8.35 0.98 1.10
C LEU A 6 6.94 0.71 0.60
N CYS A 7 6.80 -0.17 -0.38
CA CYS A 7 5.51 -0.66 -0.89
C CYS A 7 5.48 -2.18 -0.88
N ASP A 8 5.14 -2.76 0.26
CA ASP A 8 4.95 -4.21 0.36
C ASP A 8 3.78 -4.68 -0.49
N ARG A 9 3.88 -5.91 -1.01
CA ARG A 9 2.77 -6.52 -1.73
C ARG A 9 1.66 -6.90 -0.76
N SER A 10 0.47 -6.39 -1.04
CA SER A 10 -0.79 -6.78 -0.41
C SER A 10 -0.82 -6.63 1.11
N GLY A 11 0.02 -5.74 1.64
CA GLY A 11 0.27 -5.62 3.07
C GLY A 11 1.12 -4.42 3.43
N LEU A 12 1.43 -4.33 4.72
CA LEU A 12 2.29 -3.31 5.35
C LEU A 12 3.27 -4.02 6.31
N TYR A 13 3.75 -5.19 5.90
CA TYR A 13 4.43 -6.16 6.77
C TYR A 13 5.76 -5.62 7.31
N GLY A 14 6.53 -4.93 6.47
CA GLY A 14 7.80 -4.31 6.81
C GLY A 14 7.68 -2.85 7.26
N ALA A 15 6.48 -2.29 7.39
CA ALA A 15 6.31 -0.85 7.59
C ALA A 15 7.00 -0.33 8.86
N VAL A 16 6.90 -1.05 9.99
CA VAL A 16 7.48 -0.63 11.27
C VAL A 16 9.01 -0.68 11.21
N GLU A 17 9.57 -1.84 10.85
CA GLU A 17 11.02 -2.03 10.74
C GLU A 17 11.65 -1.05 9.74
N PHE A 18 10.96 -0.78 8.62
CA PHE A 18 11.40 0.19 7.62
C PHE A 18 11.43 1.62 8.17
N ILE A 19 10.39 2.05 8.89
CA ILE A 19 10.36 3.39 9.50
C ILE A 19 11.52 3.54 10.48
N GLU A 20 11.76 2.54 11.33
CA GLU A 20 12.84 2.54 12.30
C GLU A 20 14.22 2.63 11.62
N ALA A 21 14.46 1.78 10.61
CA ALA A 21 15.73 1.76 9.88
C ALA A 21 15.98 3.05 9.08
N ALA A 22 14.98 3.55 8.36
CA ALA A 22 15.09 4.79 7.59
C ALA A 22 15.33 6.00 8.51
N THR A 23 14.63 6.06 9.64
CA THR A 23 14.81 7.12 10.64
C THR A 23 16.22 7.06 11.24
N ALA A 24 16.72 5.88 11.59
CA ALA A 24 18.09 5.70 12.09
C ALA A 24 19.15 6.11 11.06
N ALA A 25 18.85 5.96 9.76
CA ALA A 25 19.71 6.40 8.66
C ALA A 25 19.54 7.89 8.29
N GLY A 26 18.65 8.64 8.96
CA GLY A 26 18.37 10.03 8.64
C GLY A 26 17.63 10.26 7.32
N VAL A 27 16.94 9.24 6.80
CA VAL A 27 16.15 9.29 5.55
C VAL A 27 14.67 9.37 5.90
N HIS A 28 13.92 10.24 5.24
CA HIS A 28 12.48 10.37 5.47
C HIS A 28 11.70 9.14 4.92
N PRO A 29 11.02 8.34 5.78
CA PRO A 29 10.29 7.17 5.32
C PRO A 29 8.89 7.52 4.79
N LEU A 30 8.53 6.95 3.64
CA LEU A 30 7.18 6.97 3.08
C LEU A 30 6.59 5.55 3.15
N VAL A 31 5.45 5.40 3.82
CA VAL A 31 4.79 4.10 3.95
C VAL A 31 3.76 3.91 2.87
N GLY A 32 3.81 2.77 2.19
CA GLY A 32 2.89 2.42 1.12
C GLY A 32 2.64 0.93 0.98
N THR A 33 1.83 0.57 -0.01
CA THR A 33 1.50 -0.82 -0.33
C THR A 33 1.19 -0.96 -1.83
N GLU A 34 1.49 -2.12 -2.39
CA GLU A 34 1.08 -2.53 -3.73
C GLU A 34 -0.15 -3.44 -3.62
N LEU A 35 -1.29 -3.04 -4.17
CA LEU A 35 -2.54 -3.80 -4.15
C LEU A 35 -2.89 -4.32 -5.54
N GLU A 36 -3.38 -5.56 -5.61
CA GLU A 36 -3.88 -6.16 -6.85
C GLU A 36 -5.38 -5.84 -7.01
N LEU A 37 -5.72 -5.25 -8.14
CA LEU A 37 -7.09 -4.98 -8.54
C LEU A 37 -7.74 -6.25 -9.09
N SER A 38 -9.07 -6.28 -9.06
CA SER A 38 -9.85 -7.42 -9.57
C SER A 38 -9.61 -7.71 -11.07
N GLY A 39 -9.16 -6.71 -11.84
CA GLY A 39 -8.75 -6.84 -13.24
C GLY A 39 -7.28 -7.26 -13.46
N GLY A 40 -6.55 -7.67 -12.41
CA GLY A 40 -5.15 -8.14 -12.49
C GLY A 40 -4.08 -7.03 -12.55
N SER A 41 -4.48 -5.77 -12.68
CA SER A 41 -3.59 -4.62 -12.56
C SER A 41 -3.14 -4.41 -11.11
N ARG A 42 -1.99 -3.75 -10.92
CA ARG A 42 -1.43 -3.44 -9.59
C ARG A 42 -1.33 -1.95 -9.38
N LEU A 43 -1.68 -1.50 -8.18
CA LEU A 43 -1.66 -0.10 -7.77
C LEU A 43 -0.73 0.08 -6.58
N ARG A 44 0.20 1.03 -6.69
CA ARG A 44 1.06 1.45 -5.56
C ARG A 44 0.45 2.68 -4.92
N LEU A 45 0.26 2.62 -3.61
CA LEU A 45 -0.33 3.69 -2.82
C LEU A 45 0.65 4.12 -1.75
N LEU A 46 0.80 5.44 -1.55
CA LEU A 46 1.60 6.03 -0.47
C LEU A 46 0.69 6.78 0.50
N ALA A 47 0.95 6.63 1.80
CA ALA A 47 0.30 7.42 2.83
C ALA A 47 0.95 8.81 2.89
N ARG A 48 0.20 9.86 2.57
CA ARG A 48 0.65 11.26 2.71
C ARG A 48 0.72 11.71 4.18
N ASP A 49 -0.13 11.14 5.01
CA ASP A 49 -0.28 11.49 6.42
C ASP A 49 -0.88 10.32 7.22
N ARG A 50 -1.17 10.56 8.50
CA ARG A 50 -1.76 9.56 9.40
C ARG A 50 -3.16 9.12 8.97
N ASN A 51 -3.93 9.97 8.30
CA ASN A 51 -5.23 9.58 7.75
C ASN A 51 -5.04 8.67 6.53
N GLY A 52 -4.13 9.02 5.63
CA GLY A 52 -3.70 8.18 4.52
C GLY A 52 -3.26 6.79 4.98
N TYR A 53 -2.43 6.71 6.03
CA TYR A 53 -2.00 5.42 6.60
C TYR A 53 -3.18 4.57 7.10
N ARG A 54 -4.14 5.19 7.82
CA ARG A 54 -5.37 4.48 8.24
C ARG A 54 -6.19 3.98 7.07
N GLN A 55 -6.26 4.76 5.98
CA GLN A 55 -6.96 4.34 4.77
C GLN A 55 -6.25 3.16 4.09
N LEU A 56 -4.91 3.16 4.04
CA LEU A 56 -4.14 2.02 3.54
C LEU A 56 -4.41 0.76 4.36
N CYS A 57 -4.37 0.85 5.69
CA CYS A 57 -4.68 -0.29 6.56
C CYS A 57 -6.07 -0.86 6.24
N ARG A 58 -7.09 0.01 6.12
CA ARG A 58 -8.46 -0.42 5.78
C ARG A 58 -8.53 -1.07 4.39
N ALA A 59 -7.85 -0.49 3.39
CA ALA A 59 -7.82 -1.03 2.03
C ALA A 59 -7.16 -2.42 1.98
N VAL A 60 -6.02 -2.59 2.66
CA VAL A 60 -5.33 -3.88 2.81
C VAL A 60 -6.25 -4.91 3.48
N SER A 61 -6.86 -4.56 4.62
CA SER A 61 -7.77 -5.46 5.33
C SER A 61 -8.97 -5.86 4.46
N ALA A 62 -9.58 -4.90 3.75
CA ALA A 62 -10.67 -5.18 2.83
C ALA A 62 -10.23 -6.12 1.69
N ALA A 63 -9.03 -5.91 1.13
CA ALA A 63 -8.47 -6.77 0.09
C ALA A 63 -8.31 -8.23 0.55
N GLN A 64 -7.78 -8.40 1.77
CA GLN A 64 -7.55 -9.71 2.38
C GLN A 64 -8.86 -10.43 2.70
N LEU A 65 -9.90 -9.70 3.10
CA LEU A 65 -11.23 -10.26 3.37
C LEU A 65 -12.02 -10.60 2.11
N ALA A 66 -11.86 -9.82 1.03
CA ALA A 66 -12.58 -10.01 -0.22
C ALA A 66 -11.92 -11.07 -1.14
N GLY A 67 -10.61 -11.29 -0.99
CA GLY A 67 -9.87 -12.28 -1.74
C GLY A 67 -9.85 -13.67 -1.11
N VAL A 68 -8.95 -14.51 -1.59
CA VAL A 68 -8.60 -15.79 -0.95
C VAL A 68 -7.20 -15.72 -0.39
N LYS A 69 -6.82 -16.66 0.49
CA LYS A 69 -5.49 -16.70 1.09
C LYS A 69 -4.40 -16.63 0.01
N GLY A 70 -3.52 -15.63 0.11
CA GLY A 70 -2.43 -15.39 -0.83
C GLY A 70 -2.84 -14.66 -2.12
N GLN A 71 -4.13 -14.38 -2.31
CA GLN A 71 -4.66 -13.64 -3.46
C GLN A 71 -5.70 -12.59 -3.00
N PRO A 72 -5.28 -11.60 -2.21
CA PRO A 72 -6.14 -10.48 -1.86
C PRO A 72 -6.49 -9.66 -3.10
N ARG A 73 -7.74 -9.20 -3.17
CA ARG A 73 -8.27 -8.48 -4.33
C ARG A 73 -8.98 -7.22 -3.88
N VAL A 74 -8.63 -6.08 -4.48
CA VAL A 74 -9.34 -4.83 -4.26
C VAL A 74 -10.27 -4.57 -5.43
N ARG A 75 -11.48 -4.10 -5.11
CA ARG A 75 -12.38 -3.45 -6.06
C ARG A 75 -12.35 -1.95 -5.78
N ILE A 76 -11.86 -1.17 -6.74
CA ILE A 76 -11.95 0.29 -6.75
C ILE A 76 -12.72 0.66 -8.00
N PRO A 77 -14.05 0.90 -7.92
CA PRO A 77 -14.88 1.11 -9.12
C PRO A 77 -14.34 2.18 -10.06
N ALA A 78 -13.78 3.26 -9.51
CA ALA A 78 -13.19 4.35 -10.30
C ALA A 78 -11.95 3.94 -11.13
N LEU A 79 -11.31 2.82 -10.82
CA LEU A 79 -10.12 2.30 -11.51
C LEU A 79 -10.40 1.01 -12.29
N GLU A 80 -11.63 0.48 -12.24
CA GLU A 80 -12.02 -0.72 -13.01
C GLU A 80 -12.09 -0.42 -14.52
N ASP A 81 -12.18 0.85 -14.92
CA ASP A 81 -12.28 1.30 -16.33
C ASP A 81 -10.94 1.64 -17.00
N GLY A 82 -9.80 1.36 -16.36
CA GLY A 82 -8.48 1.57 -16.98
C GLY A 82 -8.15 3.03 -17.32
N ARG A 83 -8.83 4.00 -16.69
CA ARG A 83 -8.49 5.41 -16.84
C ARG A 83 -7.24 5.71 -16.04
N GLU A 84 -6.14 5.83 -16.77
CA GLU A 84 -4.88 6.40 -16.29
C GLU A 84 -5.15 7.83 -15.78
N GLY A 85 -4.78 8.08 -14.52
CA GLY A 85 -4.68 9.41 -13.94
C GLY A 85 -3.24 9.67 -13.55
#